data_AF-A0A8H6X4S4-F1
#
_entry.id   AF-A0A8H6X4S4-F1
#
_cell.length_a   1.000
_cell.length_b   1.000
_cell.length_c   1.000
_cell.angle_alpha   90.00
_cell.angle_beta   90.00
_cell.angle_gamma   90.00
#
_symmetry.space_group_name_H-M   'P 1'
#
loop_
_entity.id
_entity.type
_entity.pdbx_description
1 polymer ?
#
loop_
_entity_poly.entity_id
_entity_poly.type
_entity_poly.pdbx_seq_one_letter_code
_entity_poly.pdbx_strand_id
1 'polypeptide(L)'
;MRPTGSGRSSQVLIVLLSHAVESQLPHLDPEMVSDNIVALNDDQFMLLPLPPSAFHTTLYGQVFRVDPGLLVGGDPSGRADGGGEWRSLGWSAHLLNERFGTRKRPYMQHNARALSLPLMHEVSLAFGEYFAATPLSRFRGSHKEPKEYEVNTIFISTHYVIERHREALLWSWIVGKWGAQYGGMLDRQQKRMMWEETGGRKEEINILKGGKADRRTQSDVEVNMHMAGLQPPQAVDKERQGGYDIFMGVDGRIQRELPFPRTAD
;
A
#
# COMPACT_ATOMS: atom_id res chain seq x y z
N MET A 1 -10.06 -24.63 -47.92
CA MET A 1 -10.36 -23.71 -46.80
C MET A 1 -9.67 -24.24 -45.55
N ARG A 2 -8.60 -23.57 -45.08
CA ARG A 2 -8.04 -23.79 -43.74
C ARG A 2 -8.39 -22.55 -42.91
N PRO A 3 -8.86 -22.68 -41.67
CA PRO A 3 -9.17 -21.51 -40.87
C PRO A 3 -7.86 -20.89 -40.36
N THR A 4 -7.73 -19.58 -40.59
CA THR A 4 -6.69 -18.69 -40.09
C THR A 4 -6.96 -18.37 -38.62
N GLY A 5 -6.20 -18.96 -37.69
CA GLY A 5 -6.13 -18.49 -36.31
C GLY A 5 -5.15 -17.32 -36.22
N SER A 6 -5.64 -16.10 -36.06
CA SER A 6 -4.79 -14.93 -35.84
C SER A 6 -4.56 -14.68 -34.35
N GLY A 7 -3.33 -14.93 -33.92
CA GLY A 7 -2.55 -14.02 -33.07
C GLY A 7 -3.06 -13.71 -31.67
N ARG A 8 -2.93 -14.66 -30.73
CA ARG A 8 -2.50 -14.28 -29.37
C ARG A 8 -0.98 -14.26 -29.38
N SER A 9 -0.39 -13.09 -29.11
CA SER A 9 1.07 -12.94 -29.00
C SER A 9 1.58 -13.86 -27.89
N SER A 10 2.25 -14.95 -28.26
CA SER A 10 2.88 -15.91 -27.37
C SER A 10 4.36 -15.58 -27.14
N GLN A 11 4.71 -14.29 -27.06
CA GLN A 11 6.05 -13.89 -26.63
C GLN A 11 6.09 -13.93 -25.10
N VAL A 12 6.51 -15.07 -24.55
CA VAL A 12 6.97 -15.14 -23.17
C VAL A 12 8.36 -14.49 -23.15
N LEU A 13 8.40 -13.21 -22.78
CA LEU A 13 9.66 -12.51 -22.54
C LEU A 13 10.30 -13.10 -21.27
N ILE A 14 11.60 -13.35 -21.30
CA ILE A 14 12.35 -13.61 -20.06
C ILE A 14 12.33 -12.31 -19.25
N VAL A 15 11.60 -12.33 -18.14
CA VAL A 15 11.45 -11.20 -17.22
C VAL A 15 12.44 -11.38 -16.06
N LEU A 16 13.35 -10.43 -15.89
CA LEU A 16 14.31 -10.40 -14.78
C LEU A 16 13.94 -9.31 -13.74
N LEU A 17 12.66 -8.96 -13.67
CA LEU A 17 12.12 -7.85 -12.91
C LEU A 17 10.94 -8.29 -12.04
N SER A 18 11.06 -8.13 -10.72
CA SER A 18 9.97 -8.45 -9.79
C SER A 18 8.69 -7.66 -10.10
N HIS A 19 8.78 -6.37 -10.44
CA HIS A 19 7.61 -5.54 -10.81
C HIS A 19 6.77 -6.13 -11.94
N ALA A 20 7.43 -6.72 -12.94
CA ALA A 20 6.75 -7.36 -14.06
C ALA A 20 5.99 -8.63 -13.62
N VAL A 21 6.55 -9.44 -12.73
CA VAL A 21 5.84 -10.60 -12.14
C VAL A 21 4.73 -10.14 -11.19
N GLU A 22 5.02 -9.21 -10.29
CA GLU A 22 4.08 -8.66 -9.31
C GLU A 22 2.87 -8.00 -10.00
N SER A 23 3.07 -7.32 -11.13
CA SER A 23 2.00 -6.70 -11.92
C SER A 23 0.98 -7.70 -12.46
N GLN A 24 1.32 -8.99 -12.49
CA GLN A 24 0.42 -10.07 -12.93
C GLN A 24 -0.35 -10.73 -11.79
N LEU A 25 -0.01 -10.45 -10.52
CA LEU A 25 -0.77 -10.92 -9.37
C LEU A 25 -2.28 -10.59 -9.42
N PRO A 26 -2.73 -9.40 -9.91
CA PRO A 26 -4.16 -9.10 -10.05
C PRO A 26 -4.92 -9.98 -11.06
N HIS A 27 -4.20 -10.79 -11.86
CA HIS A 27 -4.77 -11.69 -12.87
C HIS A 27 -4.78 -13.15 -12.43
N LEU A 28 -4.36 -13.45 -11.19
CA LEU A 28 -4.46 -14.79 -10.63
C LEU A 28 -5.93 -15.24 -10.58
N ASP A 29 -6.16 -16.50 -10.91
CA ASP A 29 -7.49 -17.08 -10.93
C ASP A 29 -8.06 -17.14 -9.49
N PRO A 30 -9.19 -16.45 -9.22
CA PRO A 30 -9.80 -16.46 -7.89
C PRO A 30 -10.32 -17.86 -7.48
N GLU A 31 -10.51 -18.80 -8.42
CA GLU A 31 -10.83 -20.18 -8.08
C GLU A 31 -9.61 -20.97 -7.57
N MET A 32 -8.40 -20.50 -7.87
CA MET A 32 -7.14 -21.16 -7.51
C MET A 32 -6.46 -20.52 -6.30
N VAL A 33 -6.70 -19.23 -6.05
CA VAL A 33 -6.01 -18.44 -5.03
C VAL A 33 -7.02 -17.71 -4.14
N SER A 34 -6.77 -17.73 -2.83
CA SER A 34 -7.57 -16.99 -1.84
C SER A 34 -7.57 -15.48 -2.13
N ASP A 35 -8.69 -14.80 -1.83
CA ASP A 35 -8.81 -13.34 -1.94
C ASP A 35 -7.72 -12.59 -1.17
N ASN A 36 -7.30 -13.12 -0.03
CA ASN A 36 -6.18 -12.60 0.75
C ASN A 36 -4.98 -13.52 0.58
N ILE A 37 -3.85 -12.94 0.13
CA ILE A 37 -2.62 -13.67 -0.15
C ILE A 37 -1.47 -13.10 0.67
N VAL A 38 -0.46 -13.96 0.90
CA VAL A 38 0.84 -13.54 1.40
C VAL A 38 1.84 -13.74 0.27
N ALA A 39 2.42 -12.65 -0.22
CA ALA A 39 3.46 -12.67 -1.24
C ALA A 39 4.84 -12.49 -0.60
N LEU A 40 5.78 -13.36 -0.99
CA LEU A 40 7.16 -13.34 -0.53
C LEU A 40 8.10 -13.23 -1.72
N ASN A 41 9.13 -12.39 -1.58
CA ASN A 41 10.28 -12.39 -2.49
C ASN A 41 11.27 -13.51 -2.13
N ASP A 42 12.27 -13.73 -2.99
CA ASP A 42 13.28 -14.79 -2.88
C ASP A 42 14.19 -14.68 -1.64
N ASP A 43 14.29 -13.49 -1.06
CA ASP A 43 15.06 -13.19 0.15
C ASP A 43 14.21 -13.16 1.43
N GLN A 44 12.94 -13.58 1.36
CA GLN A 44 12.00 -13.52 2.47
C GLN A 44 11.65 -14.91 2.99
N PHE A 45 11.76 -15.08 4.32
CA PHE A 45 11.53 -16.36 4.98
C PHE A 45 10.58 -16.19 6.16
N MET A 46 9.66 -17.16 6.33
CA MET A 46 8.84 -17.29 7.54
C MET A 46 9.47 -18.32 8.45
N LEU A 47 10.21 -17.87 9.46
CA LEU A 47 10.95 -18.75 10.38
C LEU A 47 10.16 -19.09 11.65
N LEU A 48 9.10 -18.34 11.93
CA LEU A 48 8.30 -18.48 13.15
C LEU A 48 6.83 -18.75 12.79
N PRO A 49 6.09 -19.46 13.68
CA PRO A 49 4.66 -19.62 13.52
C PRO A 49 3.98 -18.25 13.63
N LEU A 50 3.37 -17.80 12.54
CA LEU A 50 2.64 -16.54 12.46
C LEU A 50 1.14 -16.80 12.39
N PRO A 51 0.30 -16.15 13.23
CA PRO A 51 -1.14 -16.25 13.08
C PRO A 51 -1.59 -15.52 11.80
N PRO A 52 -2.72 -15.90 11.17
CA PRO A 52 -3.25 -15.21 10.00
C PRO A 52 -3.48 -13.70 10.22
N SER A 53 -3.79 -13.30 11.45
CA SER A 53 -3.94 -11.90 11.89
C SER A 53 -2.68 -11.04 11.72
N ALA A 54 -1.50 -11.66 11.57
CA ALA A 54 -0.28 -10.97 11.22
C ALA A 54 -0.32 -10.41 9.78
N PHE A 55 -1.21 -10.90 8.93
CA PHE A 55 -1.31 -10.50 7.52
C PHE A 55 -2.68 -9.90 7.20
N HIS A 56 -3.76 -10.50 7.72
CA HIS A 56 -5.11 -10.02 7.47
C HIS A 56 -6.00 -10.27 8.69
N THR A 57 -6.85 -9.30 9.00
CA THR A 57 -7.81 -9.37 10.11
C THR A 57 -9.21 -9.08 9.59
N THR A 58 -10.22 -9.80 10.07
CA THR A 58 -11.61 -9.54 9.69
C THR A 58 -12.09 -8.17 10.17
N LEU A 59 -11.52 -7.65 11.26
CA LEU A 59 -11.90 -6.37 11.85
C LEU A 59 -11.31 -5.15 11.11
N TYR A 60 -10.06 -5.26 10.62
CA TYR A 60 -9.30 -4.13 10.09
C TYR A 60 -8.80 -4.33 8.65
N GLY A 61 -8.98 -5.51 8.08
CA GLY A 61 -8.50 -5.87 6.76
C GLY A 61 -7.01 -6.22 6.73
N GLN A 62 -6.36 -5.87 5.62
CA GLN A 62 -4.95 -6.13 5.35
C GLN A 62 -4.02 -5.38 6.32
N VAL A 63 -2.97 -6.06 6.77
CA VAL A 63 -1.92 -5.45 7.59
C VAL A 63 -0.84 -4.86 6.68
N PHE A 64 -0.78 -3.53 6.63
CA PHE A 64 0.30 -2.82 5.94
C PHE A 64 1.54 -2.73 6.80
N ARG A 65 2.72 -2.75 6.17
CA ARG A 65 4.04 -2.61 6.80
C ARG A 65 4.81 -1.52 6.08
N VAL A 66 4.84 -0.33 6.67
CA VAL A 66 5.38 0.87 6.02
C VAL A 66 6.37 1.57 6.93
N ASP A 67 7.34 2.23 6.33
CA ASP A 67 8.32 3.05 7.02
C ASP A 67 7.89 4.53 6.94
N PRO A 68 7.40 5.13 8.04
CA PRO A 68 7.00 6.53 8.03
C PRO A 68 8.18 7.51 8.08
N GLY A 69 9.40 7.04 8.36
CA GLY A 69 10.63 7.82 8.27
C GLY A 69 11.13 7.97 6.82
N LEU A 70 10.79 7.03 5.95
CA LEU A 70 11.17 7.02 4.55
C LEU A 70 9.97 7.35 3.64
N LEU A 71 9.91 8.60 3.17
CA LEU A 71 8.78 9.10 2.40
C LEU A 71 9.09 9.20 0.89
N VAL A 72 8.28 8.55 0.09
CA VAL A 72 8.33 8.56 -1.39
C VAL A 72 7.47 9.72 -1.92
N GLY A 73 8.08 10.60 -2.71
CA GLY A 73 7.38 11.65 -3.46
C GLY A 73 7.09 11.22 -4.89
N GLY A 74 6.08 11.84 -5.53
CA GLY A 74 5.81 11.61 -6.94
C GLY A 74 6.91 12.18 -7.83
N ASP A 75 7.40 11.38 -8.77
CA ASP A 75 8.39 11.76 -9.78
C ASP A 75 7.87 11.42 -11.19
N PRO A 76 7.29 12.39 -11.92
CA PRO A 76 6.84 12.17 -13.30
C PRO A 76 8.00 12.02 -14.29
N SER A 77 9.21 12.43 -13.91
CA SER A 77 10.36 12.43 -14.82
C SER A 77 11.02 11.05 -14.93
N GLY A 78 10.78 10.15 -13.97
CA GLY A 78 11.43 8.84 -13.89
C GLY A 78 12.95 8.95 -13.71
N ARG A 79 13.43 10.06 -13.14
CA ARG A 79 14.86 10.34 -12.96
C ARG A 79 15.37 9.97 -11.58
N ALA A 80 14.50 9.56 -10.66
CA ALA A 80 14.92 8.86 -9.46
C ALA A 80 15.90 7.73 -9.81
N ASP A 81 16.87 7.47 -8.92
CA ASP A 81 18.06 6.71 -9.25
C ASP A 81 17.74 5.41 -10.02
N GLY A 82 18.40 5.29 -11.18
CA GLY A 82 17.94 4.40 -12.24
C GLY A 82 18.34 2.94 -12.07
N GLY A 83 19.06 2.58 -11.01
CA GLY A 83 19.55 1.22 -10.77
C GLY A 83 18.63 0.36 -9.93
N GLY A 84 17.61 0.95 -9.27
CA GLY A 84 16.84 0.30 -8.22
C GLY A 84 15.33 0.53 -8.30
N GLU A 85 14.67 0.28 -7.17
CA GLU A 85 13.21 0.41 -7.02
C GLU A 85 12.70 1.86 -7.10
N TRP A 86 13.56 2.83 -6.81
CA TRP A 86 13.19 4.23 -6.63
C TRP A 86 12.50 4.87 -7.82
N ARG A 87 12.90 4.53 -9.05
CA ARG A 87 12.21 4.99 -10.26
C ARG A 87 10.74 4.58 -10.27
N SER A 88 10.46 3.30 -10.09
CA SER A 88 9.09 2.76 -10.06
C SER A 88 8.26 3.31 -8.91
N LEU A 89 8.89 3.56 -7.74
CA LEU A 89 8.23 4.16 -6.58
C LEU A 89 7.83 5.60 -6.83
N GLY A 90 8.74 6.41 -7.37
CA GLY A 90 8.47 7.80 -7.73
C GLY A 90 7.37 7.90 -8.78
N TRP A 91 7.43 7.04 -9.80
CA TRP A 91 6.40 6.98 -10.83
C TRP A 91 5.03 6.56 -10.26
N SER A 92 4.95 5.46 -9.51
CA SER A 92 3.70 5.04 -8.85
C SER A 92 3.15 6.12 -7.90
N ALA A 93 4.02 6.82 -7.16
CA ALA A 93 3.62 7.93 -6.31
C ALA A 93 3.08 9.12 -7.11
N HIS A 94 3.61 9.38 -8.31
CA HIS A 94 3.07 10.38 -9.22
C HIS A 94 1.67 10.00 -9.70
N LEU A 95 1.45 8.76 -10.15
CA LEU A 95 0.13 8.28 -10.58
C LEU A 95 -0.93 8.40 -9.46
N LEU A 96 -0.55 8.05 -8.22
CA LEU A 96 -1.42 8.24 -7.06
C LEU A 96 -1.67 9.73 -6.75
N ASN A 97 -0.72 10.62 -7.03
CA ASN A 97 -0.92 12.06 -6.85
C ASN A 97 -1.91 12.63 -7.86
N GLU A 98 -1.85 12.20 -9.12
CA GLU A 98 -2.80 12.62 -10.16
C GLU A 98 -4.23 12.27 -9.77
N ARG A 99 -4.44 11.10 -9.13
CA ARG A 99 -5.78 10.66 -8.70
C ARG A 99 -6.24 11.23 -7.36
N PHE A 100 -5.38 11.23 -6.34
CA PHE A 100 -5.78 11.49 -4.95
C PHE A 100 -5.24 12.80 -4.36
N GLY A 101 -4.51 13.57 -5.16
CA GLY A 101 -3.83 14.79 -4.75
C GLY A 101 -2.39 14.57 -4.29
N THR A 102 -1.59 15.62 -4.39
CA THR A 102 -0.14 15.59 -4.13
C THR A 102 0.17 15.33 -2.67
N ARG A 103 0.93 14.26 -2.40
CA ARG A 103 1.50 13.98 -1.09
C ARG A 103 2.69 13.03 -1.19
N LYS A 104 3.52 13.03 -0.13
CA LYS A 104 4.49 11.96 0.07
C LYS A 104 3.84 10.78 0.78
N ARG A 105 4.29 9.58 0.46
CA ARG A 105 3.72 8.32 0.95
C ARG A 105 4.83 7.47 1.59
N PRO A 106 4.58 6.87 2.76
CA PRO A 106 5.54 5.97 3.41
C PRO A 106 6.00 4.84 2.48
N TYR A 107 7.29 4.52 2.54
CA TYR A 107 7.88 3.40 1.83
C TYR A 107 7.33 2.06 2.36
N MET A 108 7.18 1.06 1.49
CA MET A 108 6.75 -0.28 1.87
C MET A 108 7.95 -1.09 2.35
N GLN A 109 8.05 -1.37 3.65
CA GLN A 109 9.22 -2.04 4.25
C GLN A 109 9.49 -3.42 3.65
N HIS A 110 10.69 -3.75 3.19
CA HIS A 110 10.97 -5.00 2.47
C HIS A 110 10.77 -6.28 3.31
N ASN A 111 9.55 -6.81 3.35
CA ASN A 111 9.11 -7.98 4.12
C ASN A 111 7.95 -8.72 3.42
N ALA A 112 7.51 -9.83 4.00
CA ALA A 112 6.34 -10.58 3.52
C ALA A 112 5.10 -9.69 3.46
N ARG A 113 4.45 -9.67 2.30
CA ARG A 113 3.37 -8.73 1.97
C ARG A 113 2.02 -9.40 2.11
N ALA A 114 1.13 -8.79 2.89
CA ALA A 114 -0.28 -9.09 2.82
C ALA A 114 -0.91 -8.30 1.66
N LEU A 115 -1.58 -8.99 0.76
CA LEU A 115 -2.25 -8.40 -0.39
C LEU A 115 -3.67 -8.96 -0.51
N SER A 116 -4.56 -8.17 -1.10
CA SER A 116 -5.92 -8.58 -1.44
C SER A 116 -6.09 -8.60 -2.95
N LEU A 117 -6.32 -9.78 -3.53
CA LEU A 117 -6.54 -9.96 -4.97
C LEU A 117 -7.67 -9.07 -5.54
N PRO A 118 -8.88 -9.01 -4.95
CA PRO A 118 -9.91 -8.14 -5.51
C PRO A 118 -9.50 -6.66 -5.48
N LEU A 119 -8.82 -6.20 -4.43
CA LEU A 119 -8.34 -4.82 -4.36
C LEU A 119 -7.19 -4.57 -5.33
N MET A 120 -6.29 -5.53 -5.54
CA MET A 120 -5.26 -5.45 -6.58
C MET A 120 -5.88 -5.42 -7.98
N HIS A 121 -6.97 -6.15 -8.21
CA HIS A 121 -7.71 -6.12 -9.47
C HIS A 121 -8.37 -4.75 -9.70
N GLU A 122 -8.96 -4.15 -8.68
CA GLU A 122 -9.46 -2.77 -8.78
C GLU A 122 -8.34 -1.78 -9.14
N VAL A 123 -7.16 -1.94 -8.54
CA VAL A 123 -5.99 -1.09 -8.83
C VAL A 123 -5.53 -1.28 -10.27
N SER A 124 -5.46 -2.53 -10.76
CA SER A 124 -5.06 -2.79 -12.14
C SER A 124 -6.04 -2.20 -13.15
N LEU A 125 -7.34 -2.19 -12.85
CA LEU A 125 -8.33 -1.49 -13.66
C LEU A 125 -8.18 0.03 -13.60
N ALA A 126 -7.90 0.59 -12.41
CA ALA A 126 -7.75 2.04 -12.22
C ALA A 126 -6.51 2.62 -12.92
N PHE A 127 -5.46 1.82 -13.09
CA PHE A 127 -4.18 2.22 -13.71
C PHE A 127 -3.80 1.30 -14.89
N GLY A 128 -4.80 0.82 -15.65
CA GLY A 128 -4.65 -0.29 -16.60
C GLY A 128 -3.60 -0.11 -17.67
N GLU A 129 -3.40 1.11 -18.20
CA GLU A 129 -2.36 1.36 -19.20
C GLU A 129 -0.95 1.08 -18.64
N TYR A 130 -0.69 1.43 -17.37
CA TYR A 130 0.61 1.25 -16.74
C TYR A 130 0.85 -0.18 -16.26
N PHE A 131 -0.20 -0.86 -15.79
CA PHE A 131 -0.15 -2.29 -15.49
C PHE A 131 0.08 -3.13 -16.74
N ALA A 132 -0.47 -2.74 -17.89
CA ALA A 132 -0.24 -3.42 -19.17
C ALA A 132 1.19 -3.20 -19.69
N ALA A 133 1.80 -2.04 -19.43
CA ALA A 133 3.16 -1.73 -19.86
C ALA A 133 4.24 -2.38 -18.98
N THR A 134 4.02 -2.45 -17.66
CA THR A 134 5.00 -2.99 -16.69
C THR A 134 5.57 -4.38 -17.02
N PRO A 135 4.78 -5.39 -17.44
CA PRO A 135 5.32 -6.72 -17.79
C PRO A 135 6.17 -6.72 -19.06
N LEU A 136 6.14 -5.65 -19.86
CA LEU A 136 6.97 -5.52 -21.07
C LEU A 136 8.41 -5.12 -20.73
N SER A 137 8.68 -4.72 -19.48
CA SER A 137 10.03 -4.39 -19.03
C SER A 137 10.88 -5.63 -18.80
N ARG A 138 12.01 -5.71 -19.50
CA ARG A 138 12.98 -6.81 -19.35
C ARG A 138 13.88 -6.63 -18.13
N PHE A 139 14.25 -5.39 -17.84
CA PHE A 139 15.15 -5.01 -16.76
C PHE A 139 14.60 -3.79 -16.04
N ARG A 140 14.80 -3.74 -14.72
CA ARG A 140 14.38 -2.62 -13.88
C ARG A 140 14.88 -1.29 -14.45
N GLY A 141 13.97 -0.34 -14.62
CA GLY A 141 14.32 0.99 -15.12
C GLY A 141 14.84 1.01 -16.56
N SER A 142 14.53 0.00 -17.37
CA SER A 142 14.94 -0.04 -18.77
C SER A 142 14.17 0.93 -19.67
N HIS A 143 12.96 1.31 -19.26
CA HIS A 143 12.10 2.23 -20.01
C HIS A 143 12.55 3.69 -19.91
N LYS A 144 12.37 4.41 -21.03
CA LYS A 144 12.80 5.80 -21.22
C LYS A 144 11.65 6.78 -21.40
N GLU A 145 10.45 6.27 -21.70
CA GLU A 145 9.25 7.07 -21.92
C GLU A 145 8.29 6.91 -20.74
N PRO A 146 7.65 8.00 -20.25
CA PRO A 146 6.80 7.95 -19.06
C PRO A 146 5.69 6.90 -19.10
N LYS A 147 5.04 6.72 -20.26
CA LYS A 147 3.96 5.73 -20.43
C LYS A 147 4.42 4.28 -20.29
N GLU A 148 5.73 4.06 -20.40
CA GLU A 148 6.34 2.74 -20.29
C GLU A 148 7.01 2.53 -18.92
N TYR A 149 6.99 3.54 -18.04
CA TYR A 149 7.57 3.38 -16.72
C TYR A 149 6.82 2.33 -15.90
N GLU A 150 7.62 1.45 -15.29
CA GLU A 150 7.15 0.35 -14.46
C GLU A 150 6.38 0.90 -13.25
N VAL A 151 5.22 0.31 -12.95
CA VAL A 151 4.58 0.51 -11.66
C VAL A 151 5.18 -0.41 -10.63
N ASN A 152 5.48 0.14 -9.46
CA ASN A 152 5.68 -0.67 -8.26
C ASN A 152 4.31 -1.16 -7.77
N THR A 153 4.01 -2.44 -8.03
CA THR A 153 2.68 -3.03 -7.79
C THR A 153 2.30 -3.06 -6.32
N ILE A 154 3.23 -3.45 -5.44
CA ILE A 154 2.98 -3.51 -4.00
C ILE A 154 2.70 -2.10 -3.44
N PHE A 155 3.53 -1.12 -3.81
CA PHE A 155 3.39 0.26 -3.37
C PHE A 155 2.09 0.89 -3.85
N ILE A 156 1.79 0.79 -5.15
CA ILE A 156 0.58 1.42 -5.71
C ILE A 156 -0.69 0.77 -5.15
N SER A 157 -0.72 -0.55 -5.00
CA SER A 157 -1.88 -1.28 -4.48
C SER A 157 -2.13 -0.92 -3.01
N THR A 158 -1.10 -0.95 -2.17
CA THR A 158 -1.23 -0.62 -0.74
C THR A 158 -1.73 0.81 -0.54
N HIS A 159 -1.09 1.78 -1.20
CA HIS A 159 -1.47 3.17 -1.03
C HIS A 159 -2.81 3.50 -1.69
N TYR A 160 -3.18 2.83 -2.78
CA TYR A 160 -4.52 2.97 -3.34
C TYR A 160 -5.61 2.60 -2.32
N VAL A 161 -5.45 1.49 -1.59
CA VAL A 161 -6.41 1.11 -0.54
C VAL A 161 -6.50 2.18 0.55
N ILE A 162 -5.36 2.70 1.01
CA ILE A 162 -5.32 3.79 2.00
C ILE A 162 -6.02 5.06 1.49
N GLU A 163 -5.78 5.45 0.24
CA GLU A 163 -6.39 6.65 -0.35
C GLU A 163 -7.88 6.45 -0.61
N ARG A 164 -8.31 5.28 -1.08
CA ARG A 164 -9.73 4.95 -1.28
C ARG A 164 -10.48 4.95 0.04
N HIS A 165 -9.86 4.45 1.12
CA HIS A 165 -10.45 4.56 2.46
C HIS A 165 -10.60 6.03 2.89
N ARG A 166 -9.57 6.86 2.70
CA ARG A 166 -9.64 8.30 2.98
C ARG A 166 -10.72 9.00 2.15
N GLU A 167 -10.80 8.69 0.86
CA GLU A 167 -11.81 9.22 -0.05
C GLU A 167 -13.22 8.81 0.40
N ALA A 168 -13.43 7.55 0.78
CA ALA A 168 -14.71 7.07 1.29
C ALA A 168 -15.14 7.80 2.58
N LEU A 169 -14.21 8.00 3.52
CA LEU A 169 -14.48 8.77 4.74
C LEU A 169 -14.85 10.23 4.43
N LEU A 170 -14.04 10.90 3.59
CA LEU A 170 -14.32 12.28 3.20
C LEU A 170 -15.64 12.40 2.45
N TRP A 171 -15.92 11.47 1.54
CA TRP A 171 -17.18 11.42 0.81
C TRP A 171 -18.36 11.19 1.75
N SER A 172 -18.26 10.24 2.68
CA SER A 172 -19.34 9.97 3.65
C SER A 172 -19.64 11.19 4.53
N TRP A 173 -18.63 11.99 4.87
CA TRP A 173 -18.81 13.17 5.69
C TRP A 173 -19.32 14.35 4.85
N ILE A 174 -18.65 14.70 3.76
CA ILE A 174 -19.00 15.86 2.93
C ILE A 174 -20.30 15.63 2.16
N VAL A 175 -20.43 14.50 1.47
CA VAL A 175 -21.57 14.22 0.58
C VAL A 175 -22.66 13.48 1.35
N GLY A 176 -22.31 12.39 2.04
CA GLY A 176 -23.28 11.53 2.73
C GLY A 176 -23.98 12.24 3.89
N LYS A 177 -23.22 12.85 4.81
CA LYS A 177 -23.76 13.56 5.96
C LYS A 177 -24.21 14.97 5.60
N TRP A 178 -23.31 15.81 5.13
CA TRP A 178 -23.62 17.22 4.87
C TRP A 178 -24.42 17.40 3.57
N GLY A 179 -23.92 16.92 2.43
CA GLY A 179 -24.56 17.10 1.13
C GLY A 179 -26.00 16.57 1.08
N ALA A 180 -26.25 15.34 1.54
CA ALA A 180 -27.56 14.71 1.48
C ALA A 180 -28.60 15.42 2.37
N GLN A 181 -28.20 15.93 3.53
CA GLN A 181 -29.10 16.65 4.44
C GLN A 181 -29.53 18.03 3.91
N TYR A 182 -28.69 18.67 3.09
CA TYR A 182 -28.89 20.05 2.63
C TYR A 182 -29.08 20.16 1.12
N GLY A 183 -29.64 19.13 0.47
CA GLY A 183 -30.01 19.18 -0.96
C GLY A 183 -28.83 19.37 -1.91
N GLY A 184 -27.62 18.96 -1.50
CA GLY A 184 -26.40 19.02 -2.30
C GLY A 184 -25.71 20.39 -2.36
N MET A 185 -26.27 21.43 -1.74
CA MET A 185 -25.66 22.76 -1.69
C MET A 185 -25.33 23.16 -0.26
N LEU A 186 -24.07 23.57 -0.03
CA LEU A 186 -23.58 23.97 1.29
C LEU A 186 -23.37 25.49 1.33
N ASP A 187 -24.27 26.18 2.03
CA ASP A 187 -24.18 27.62 2.26
C ASP A 187 -23.13 27.99 3.32
N ARG A 188 -23.02 29.29 3.62
CA ARG A 188 -22.05 29.80 4.60
C ARG A 188 -22.32 29.31 6.03
N GLN A 189 -23.59 29.10 6.40
CA GLN A 189 -23.96 28.56 7.70
C GLN A 189 -23.58 27.09 7.81
N GLN A 190 -23.88 26.25 6.80
CA GLN A 190 -23.45 24.84 6.85
C GLN A 190 -21.93 24.70 6.86
N LYS A 191 -21.20 25.46 6.04
CA LYS A 191 -19.74 25.48 6.08
C LYS A 191 -19.17 25.88 7.44
N ARG A 192 -19.84 26.78 8.16
CA ARG A 192 -19.47 27.15 9.54
C ARG A 192 -19.70 26.00 10.51
N MET A 193 -20.84 25.31 10.42
CA MET A 193 -21.12 24.15 11.27
C MET A 193 -20.15 22.99 10.98
N MET A 194 -19.79 22.77 9.72
CA MET A 194 -18.75 21.82 9.32
C MET A 194 -17.39 22.16 9.95
N TRP A 195 -17.00 23.45 9.92
CA TRP A 195 -15.76 23.91 10.54
C TRP A 195 -15.76 23.68 12.05
N GLU A 196 -16.86 24.05 12.73
CA GLU A 196 -17.05 23.84 14.17
C GLU A 196 -16.99 22.35 14.55
N GLU A 197 -17.58 21.45 13.75
CA GLU A 197 -17.51 20.00 13.98
C GLU A 197 -16.09 19.45 13.87
N THR A 198 -15.28 19.97 12.94
CA THR A 198 -13.87 19.60 12.82
C THR A 198 -12.97 20.22 13.91
N GLY A 199 -13.57 20.90 14.90
CA GLY A 199 -12.85 21.55 16.00
C GLY A 199 -12.41 22.98 15.71
N GLY A 200 -12.85 23.56 14.60
CA GLY A 200 -12.53 24.93 14.20
C GLY A 200 -13.24 25.98 15.05
N ARG A 201 -12.53 27.06 15.42
CA ARG A 201 -13.09 28.19 16.18
C ARG A 201 -13.34 29.40 15.28
N LYS A 202 -14.28 30.28 15.68
CA LYS A 202 -14.73 31.46 14.89
C LYS A 202 -13.61 32.46 14.53
N GLU A 203 -12.53 32.48 15.29
CA GLU A 203 -11.40 33.43 15.14
C GLU A 203 -10.17 32.78 14.48
N GLU A 204 -10.15 31.44 14.35
CA GLU A 204 -9.06 30.70 13.73
C GLU A 204 -9.31 30.56 12.23
N ILE A 205 -8.90 31.58 11.46
CA ILE A 205 -8.75 31.49 9.99
C ILE A 205 -7.40 30.86 9.62
N ASN A 206 -6.50 30.72 10.58
CA ASN A 206 -5.22 30.07 10.36
C ASN A 206 -5.43 28.58 10.14
N ILE A 207 -4.87 28.07 9.04
CA ILE A 207 -4.72 26.65 8.74
C ILE A 207 -4.35 25.96 10.05
N LEU A 208 -5.22 25.08 10.55
CA LEU A 208 -4.90 24.21 11.67
C LEU A 208 -3.65 23.44 11.25
N LYS A 209 -2.47 23.90 11.68
CA LYS A 209 -1.28 23.07 11.81
C LYS A 209 -1.59 22.13 12.97
N GLY A 210 -2.56 21.24 12.77
CA GLY A 210 -2.89 20.21 13.73
C GLY A 210 -1.58 19.49 14.01
N GLY A 211 -1.12 19.54 15.26
CA GLY A 211 -0.07 18.64 15.72
C GLY A 211 -0.45 17.21 15.35
N LYS A 212 0.52 16.29 15.32
CA LYS A 212 0.21 14.86 15.17
C LYS A 212 -0.89 14.53 16.19
N ALA A 213 -2.10 14.24 15.70
CA ALA A 213 -3.19 13.83 16.56
C ALA A 213 -2.68 12.60 17.34
N ASP A 214 -2.86 12.62 18.66
CA ASP A 214 -2.49 11.49 19.51
C ASP A 214 -3.36 10.29 19.08
N ARG A 215 -2.78 9.40 18.27
CA ARG A 215 -3.50 8.29 17.66
C ARG A 215 -3.61 7.16 18.68
N ARG A 216 -4.69 7.18 19.45
CA ARG A 216 -5.08 6.05 20.31
C ARG A 216 -5.70 4.88 19.54
N THR A 217 -5.85 4.99 18.22
CA THR A 217 -6.48 3.97 17.38
C THR A 217 -5.80 2.60 17.43
N GLN A 218 -4.57 2.53 17.94
CA GLN A 218 -3.81 1.29 18.10
C GLN A 218 -3.88 0.68 19.51
N SER A 219 -4.31 1.43 20.52
CA SER A 219 -4.28 0.95 21.93
C SER A 219 -5.18 -0.26 22.16
N ASP A 220 -6.30 -0.33 21.42
CA ASP A 220 -7.35 -1.30 21.67
C ASP A 220 -7.34 -2.43 20.63
N VAL A 221 -6.41 -2.43 19.67
CA VAL A 221 -6.40 -3.39 18.54
C VAL A 221 -6.30 -4.82 19.03
N GLU A 222 -5.37 -5.13 19.94
CA GLU A 222 -5.21 -6.49 20.47
C GLU A 222 -6.41 -6.91 21.33
N VAL A 223 -6.94 -5.98 22.13
CA VAL A 223 -8.14 -6.23 22.94
C VAL A 223 -9.32 -6.58 22.03
N ASN A 224 -9.52 -5.82 20.96
CA ASN A 224 -10.58 -6.06 19.98
C ASN A 224 -10.38 -7.39 19.24
N MET A 225 -9.14 -7.76 18.88
CA MET A 225 -8.85 -9.06 18.30
C MET A 225 -9.23 -10.19 19.25
N HIS A 226 -8.82 -10.11 20.52
CA HIS A 226 -9.17 -11.11 21.53
C HIS A 226 -10.68 -11.22 21.75
N MET A 227 -11.39 -10.08 21.84
CA MET A 227 -12.84 -10.05 21.97
C MET A 227 -13.56 -10.68 20.76
N ALA A 228 -12.97 -10.56 19.57
CA ALA A 228 -13.47 -11.20 18.35
C ALA A 228 -13.00 -12.67 18.19
N GLY A 229 -12.32 -13.24 19.17
CA GLY A 229 -11.79 -14.60 19.10
C GLY A 229 -10.62 -14.77 18.12
N LEU A 230 -9.98 -13.68 17.72
CA LEU A 230 -8.81 -13.68 16.85
C LEU A 230 -7.53 -13.70 17.70
N GLN A 231 -6.58 -14.57 17.35
CA GLN A 231 -5.25 -14.57 17.95
C GLN A 231 -4.46 -13.36 17.43
N PRO A 232 -4.00 -12.42 18.27
CA PRO A 232 -3.18 -11.31 17.79
C PRO A 232 -1.76 -11.76 17.44
N PRO A 233 -1.03 -11.00 16.59
CA PRO A 233 0.38 -11.24 16.36
C PRO A 233 1.17 -11.11 17.66
N GLN A 234 2.01 -12.09 17.97
CA GLN A 234 2.85 -12.07 19.17
C GLN A 234 4.16 -11.34 18.87
N ALA A 235 4.43 -10.24 19.58
CA ALA A 235 5.73 -9.56 19.57
C ALA A 235 6.42 -9.77 20.94
N VAL A 236 7.65 -10.25 20.92
CA VAL A 236 8.42 -10.56 22.15
C VAL A 236 8.92 -9.29 22.85
N ASP A 237 9.10 -8.18 22.12
CA ASP A 237 9.53 -6.89 22.68
C ASP A 237 9.00 -5.72 21.83
N LYS A 238 7.90 -5.11 22.28
CA LYS A 238 7.23 -3.99 21.57
C LYS A 238 7.98 -2.67 21.69
N GLU A 239 8.80 -2.48 22.74
CA GLU A 239 9.51 -1.21 22.99
C GLU A 239 10.83 -1.13 22.19
N ARG A 240 11.52 -2.25 21.97
CA ARG A 240 12.72 -2.30 21.12
C ARG A 240 12.46 -2.25 19.61
N GLN A 241 11.20 -2.40 19.17
CA GLN A 241 10.81 -2.31 17.75
C GLN A 241 10.80 -0.86 17.21
N GLY A 242 11.07 0.15 18.05
CA GLY A 242 11.06 1.55 17.69
C GLY A 242 9.63 2.06 17.49
N GLY A 243 9.40 3.36 17.68
CA GLY A 243 8.08 4.03 17.56
C GLY A 243 7.50 4.08 16.13
N TYR A 244 7.61 2.96 15.42
CA TYR A 244 7.10 2.66 14.10
C TYR A 244 6.01 1.59 14.24
N ASP A 245 4.89 1.96 14.86
CA ASP A 245 3.69 1.11 14.91
C ASP A 245 3.04 1.00 13.53
N ILE A 246 3.77 0.39 12.60
CA ILE A 246 3.30 -0.26 11.39
C ILE A 246 4.21 -1.50 11.19
N PHE A 247 4.16 -2.38 12.20
CA PHE A 247 4.74 -3.72 12.34
C PHE A 247 5.90 -4.09 11.39
N MET A 248 7.14 -3.81 11.80
CA MET A 248 8.28 -4.66 11.41
C MET A 248 9.03 -5.27 12.58
N GLY A 249 9.40 -6.53 12.35
CA GLY A 249 10.06 -7.44 13.28
C GLY A 249 9.15 -8.61 13.59
N VAL A 250 9.16 -9.64 12.73
CA VAL A 250 8.59 -10.96 13.14
C VAL A 250 9.43 -11.59 14.27
N ASP A 251 10.59 -11.05 14.62
CA ASP A 251 11.40 -11.61 15.70
C ASP A 251 12.07 -10.62 16.65
N GLY A 252 12.02 -9.30 16.43
CA GLY A 252 12.65 -8.35 17.35
C GLY A 252 14.15 -8.61 17.61
N ARG A 253 14.82 -9.44 16.78
CA ARG A 253 16.24 -9.72 16.89
C ARG A 253 17.00 -8.80 15.95
N ILE A 254 17.84 -7.98 16.54
CA ILE A 254 18.83 -7.21 15.80
C ILE A 254 19.73 -8.21 15.09
N GLN A 255 20.04 -7.97 13.82
CA GLN A 255 20.99 -8.73 12.98
C GLN A 255 22.39 -8.94 13.62
N ARG A 256 22.66 -8.34 14.78
CA ARG A 256 23.86 -8.53 15.60
C ARG A 256 23.88 -9.82 16.43
N GLU A 257 22.76 -10.54 16.56
CA GLU A 257 22.66 -11.72 17.44
C GLU A 257 22.73 -13.07 16.72
N LEU A 258 22.90 -13.10 15.40
CA LEU A 258 23.23 -14.33 14.69
C LEU A 258 24.74 -14.58 14.80
N PRO A 259 25.22 -15.63 15.48
CA PRO A 259 26.63 -15.99 15.41
C PRO A 259 26.92 -16.40 13.96
N PHE A 260 27.81 -15.66 13.30
CA PHE A 260 28.43 -16.13 12.05
C PHE A 260 29.00 -17.53 12.30
N PRO A 261 28.81 -18.49 11.39
CA PRO A 261 29.57 -19.73 11.45
C PRO A 261 31.04 -19.33 11.36
N ARG A 262 31.78 -19.54 12.45
CA ARG A 262 33.24 -19.48 12.41
C ARG A 262 33.65 -20.49 11.35
N THR A 263 34.36 -20.01 10.33
CA THR A 263 35.10 -20.89 9.43
C THR A 263 35.93 -21.82 10.30
N ALA A 264 35.70 -23.12 10.15
CA ALA A 264 36.56 -24.12 10.74
C ALA A 264 37.93 -23.99 10.05
N ASP A 265 38.94 -23.64 10.84
CA ASP A 265 40.33 -24.01 10.57
C ASP A 265 40.52 -25.49 10.93
#